data_AF-A0A3L6TE34-F1
#
_entry.id   AF-A0A3L6TE34-F1
#
_cell.length_a   1.000
_cell.length_b   1.000
_cell.length_c   1.000
_cell.angle_alpha   90.00
_cell.angle_beta   90.00
_cell.angle_gamma   90.00
#
_symmetry.space_group_name_H-M   'P 1'
#
loop_
_entity.id
_entity.type
_entity.pdbx_description
1 polymer ?
#
loop_
_entity_poly.entity_id
_entity_poly.type
_entity_poly.pdbx_seq_one_letter_code
_entity_poly.pdbx_strand_id
1 'polypeptide(L)'
;MARDIAHFDLVEELDAADAAAQDGVQPGAGGQAAAGAGGQAAGAVVQQARAAMRWTNAMSSFVLRRMCQLISIGARTDKGFKEVHLNQVAKALQEFSSNEVIGTQVYNHLRKWRQRWIRLTKLRELSGAQWDEGTYMITLEEEHYKGHAKAHPKDADLLDKPIENYQQMQIIFAMGRQQQVFHGV
;
A
#
# COMPACT_ATOMS: atom_id res chain seq x y z
N MET A 1 40.42 -13.51 6.71
CA MET A 1 39.42 -12.93 7.64
C MET A 1 38.10 -12.86 6.90
N ALA A 2 37.22 -13.82 7.16
CA ALA A 2 35.92 -13.93 6.53
C ALA A 2 34.91 -13.02 7.22
N ARG A 3 34.13 -12.27 6.43
CA ARG A 3 32.74 -11.92 6.71
C ARG A 3 31.98 -11.86 5.39
N ASP A 4 31.43 -13.01 5.03
CA ASP A 4 30.20 -13.15 4.28
C ASP A 4 29.12 -12.23 4.83
N ILE A 5 28.46 -11.47 3.94
CA ILE A 5 27.08 -11.02 4.14
C ILE A 5 26.32 -11.29 2.84
N ALA A 6 25.84 -12.53 2.79
CA ALA A 6 24.68 -13.06 2.09
C ALA A 6 24.02 -12.19 0.99
N HIS A 7 24.15 -12.70 -0.24
CA HIS A 7 23.05 -12.99 -1.17
C HIS A 7 21.65 -12.66 -0.61
N PHE A 8 21.04 -11.57 -1.08
CA PHE A 8 19.66 -11.21 -0.74
C PHE A 8 18.73 -11.64 -1.87
N ASP A 9 18.66 -12.95 -2.10
CA ASP A 9 17.54 -13.61 -2.78
C ASP A 9 16.58 -14.08 -1.69
N LEU A 10 15.53 -13.30 -1.46
CA LEU A 10 14.33 -13.72 -0.73
C LEU A 10 13.12 -13.20 -1.51
N VAL A 11 12.89 -13.87 -2.64
CA VAL A 11 11.55 -14.13 -3.16
C VAL A 11 11.10 -15.41 -2.47
N GLU A 12 10.36 -15.32 -1.36
CA GLU A 12 9.28 -16.28 -1.07
C GLU A 12 8.36 -15.80 0.07
N GLU A 13 7.10 -16.18 -0.14
CA GLU A 13 5.91 -16.21 0.73
C GLU A 13 5.67 -15.12 1.78
N LEU A 14 4.64 -14.31 1.51
CA LEU A 14 3.64 -14.03 2.54
C LEU A 14 2.26 -14.07 1.89
N ASP A 15 1.61 -15.23 1.97
CA ASP A 15 0.15 -15.32 1.85
C ASP A 15 -0.50 -14.87 3.17
N ALA A 16 -1.74 -14.39 3.03
CA ALA A 16 -2.67 -13.94 4.08
C ALA A 16 -2.35 -12.62 4.81
N ALA A 17 -3.05 -11.54 4.45
CA ALA A 17 -4.15 -11.02 5.26
C ALA A 17 -4.73 -9.71 4.67
N ASP A 18 -6.06 -9.69 4.61
CA ASP A 18 -6.97 -8.55 4.48
C ASP A 18 -7.16 -7.93 3.08
N ALA A 19 -7.79 -8.71 2.21
CA ALA A 19 -8.66 -8.17 1.17
C ALA A 19 -10.09 -8.09 1.73
N ALA A 20 -10.45 -6.95 2.32
CA ALA A 20 -11.84 -6.55 2.57
C ALA A 20 -11.93 -5.05 2.85
N ALA A 21 -11.79 -4.23 1.80
CA ALA A 21 -12.37 -2.89 1.83
C ALA A 21 -13.82 -3.01 1.35
N GLN A 22 -14.72 -3.37 2.26
CA GLN A 22 -16.17 -3.38 2.01
C GLN A 22 -16.78 -2.00 2.26
N ASP A 23 -17.45 -1.52 1.21
CA ASP A 23 -18.82 -1.00 1.14
C ASP A 23 -19.40 -0.34 2.41
N GLY A 24 -19.65 0.97 2.33
CA GLY A 24 -20.36 1.73 3.34
C GLY A 24 -21.81 1.96 2.96
N VAL A 25 -22.73 1.25 3.60
CA VAL A 25 -24.15 1.63 3.73
C VAL A 25 -24.59 1.35 5.18
N GLN A 26 -24.86 2.42 5.93
CA GLN A 26 -25.59 2.37 7.21
C GLN A 26 -27.08 2.65 6.96
N PRO A 27 -27.98 2.05 7.76
CA PRO A 27 -29.10 2.82 8.26
C PRO A 27 -29.35 2.66 9.76
N GLY A 28 -29.85 3.74 10.38
CA GLY A 28 -30.88 3.68 11.42
C GLY A 28 -30.40 3.61 12.87
N ALA A 29 -30.32 4.79 13.51
CA ALA A 29 -30.26 4.92 14.96
C ALA A 29 -31.65 4.73 15.59
N GLY A 30 -31.72 3.95 16.68
CA GLY A 30 -32.89 3.89 17.56
C GLY A 30 -32.62 3.02 18.79
N GLY A 31 -32.98 3.52 19.98
CA GLY A 31 -33.22 2.70 21.17
C GLY A 31 -32.31 2.95 22.38
N GLN A 32 -32.92 3.36 23.49
CA GLN A 32 -32.35 3.88 24.73
C GLN A 32 -31.94 2.82 25.80
N ALA A 33 -31.08 3.28 26.71
CA ALA A 33 -31.02 3.07 28.18
C ALA A 33 -30.83 1.65 28.80
N ALA A 34 -29.82 1.49 29.68
CA ALA A 34 -29.94 1.64 31.16
C ALA A 34 -28.77 0.99 31.95
N ALA A 35 -28.27 1.75 32.94
CA ALA A 35 -27.68 1.41 34.27
C ALA A 35 -26.91 0.10 34.56
N GLY A 36 -25.80 0.23 35.33
CA GLY A 36 -25.45 -0.77 36.36
C GLY A 36 -23.96 -0.96 36.73
N ALA A 37 -23.54 -0.31 37.82
CA ALA A 37 -22.62 -0.76 38.89
C ALA A 37 -21.25 -1.42 38.59
N GLY A 38 -20.19 -0.76 39.08
CA GLY A 38 -19.32 -1.26 40.15
C GLY A 38 -18.31 -2.39 39.85
N GLY A 39 -17.01 -2.04 39.89
CA GLY A 39 -15.94 -3.03 40.02
C GLY A 39 -14.55 -2.46 39.76
N GLN A 40 -13.87 -2.00 40.81
CA GLN A 40 -12.44 -1.70 40.79
C GLN A 40 -11.64 -3.01 40.70
N ALA A 41 -10.74 -3.09 39.71
CA ALA A 41 -9.68 -4.09 39.69
C ALA A 41 -8.34 -3.40 39.36
N ALA A 42 -7.36 -3.70 40.20
CA ALA A 42 -6.01 -3.17 40.18
C ALA A 42 -5.26 -3.51 38.88
N GLY A 43 -4.36 -2.61 38.50
CA GLY A 43 -3.64 -2.59 37.23
C GLY A 43 -2.91 -3.90 36.90
N ALA A 44 -3.43 -4.58 35.88
CA ALA A 44 -2.60 -5.36 34.98
C ALA A 44 -2.02 -4.38 33.96
N VAL A 45 -0.70 -4.21 33.94
CA VAL A 45 -0.02 -3.62 32.78
C VAL A 45 -0.17 -4.64 31.67
N VAL A 46 -1.28 -4.56 30.95
CA VAL A 46 -1.44 -5.25 29.68
C VAL A 46 -0.39 -4.62 28.79
N GLN A 47 0.70 -5.35 28.56
CA GLN A 47 1.59 -5.11 27.44
C GLN A 47 0.68 -5.25 26.22
N GLN A 48 0.08 -4.14 25.81
CA GLN A 48 -0.85 -4.10 24.72
C GLN A 48 -0.06 -4.55 23.52
N ALA A 49 -0.30 -5.80 23.10
CA ALA A 49 0.12 -6.28 21.79
C ALA A 49 -0.40 -5.21 20.85
N ARG A 50 0.51 -4.37 20.32
CA ARG A 50 0.14 -3.20 19.54
C ARG A 50 -0.73 -3.73 18.42
N ALA A 51 -2.04 -3.44 18.49
CA ALA A 51 -2.98 -3.86 17.47
C ALA A 51 -2.39 -3.39 16.15
N ALA A 52 -2.21 -4.31 15.20
CA ALA A 52 -1.63 -3.96 13.91
C ALA A 52 -2.47 -2.81 13.34
N MET A 53 -1.81 -1.68 13.09
CA MET A 53 -2.48 -0.48 12.63
C MET A 53 -3.29 -0.80 11.37
N ARG A 54 -4.60 -0.53 11.39
CA ARG A 54 -5.46 -0.73 10.22
C ARG A 54 -5.26 0.43 9.25
N TRP A 55 -4.67 0.13 8.09
CA TRP A 55 -4.48 1.12 7.03
C TRP A 55 -5.81 1.45 6.35
N THR A 56 -6.14 2.73 6.28
CA THR A 56 -7.30 3.21 5.51
C THR A 56 -6.87 3.74 4.14
N ASN A 57 -7.85 3.92 3.25
CA ASN A 57 -7.62 4.55 1.95
C ASN A 57 -7.08 5.98 2.11
N ALA A 58 -7.68 6.77 3.01
CA ALA A 58 -7.26 8.13 3.30
C ALA A 58 -5.79 8.21 3.75
N MET A 59 -5.37 7.30 4.64
CA MET A 59 -3.98 7.21 5.10
C MET A 59 -3.03 6.80 3.98
N SER A 60 -3.42 5.83 3.15
CA SER A 60 -2.60 5.39 2.01
C SER A 60 -2.40 6.52 1.01
N SER A 61 -3.48 7.19 0.63
CA SER A 61 -3.46 8.35 -0.25
C SER A 61 -2.62 9.49 0.33
N PHE A 62 -2.70 9.73 1.64
CA PHE A 62 -1.86 10.72 2.34
C PHE A 62 -0.37 10.38 2.22
N VAL A 63 0.03 9.15 2.57
CA VAL A 63 1.42 8.70 2.50
C VAL A 63 1.96 8.86 1.08
N LEU A 64 1.24 8.34 0.07
CA LEU A 64 1.69 8.41 -1.32
C LEU A 64 1.86 9.86 -1.81
N ARG A 65 0.94 10.76 -1.46
CA ARG A 65 1.08 12.18 -1.77
C ARG A 65 2.31 12.80 -1.10
N ARG A 66 2.58 12.49 0.18
CA ARG A 66 3.78 12.98 0.87
C ARG A 66 5.07 12.43 0.24
N MET A 67 5.08 11.17 -0.20
CA MET A 67 6.22 10.62 -0.93
C MET A 67 6.45 11.34 -2.26
N CYS A 68 5.40 11.71 -2.99
CA CYS A 68 5.52 12.49 -4.23
C CYS A 68 6.12 13.87 -3.97
N GLN A 69 5.71 14.54 -2.89
CA GLN A 69 6.29 15.83 -2.48
C GLN A 69 7.78 15.69 -2.17
N LEU A 70 8.18 14.64 -1.46
CA LEU A 70 9.59 14.35 -1.20
C LEU A 70 10.39 14.13 -2.49
N ILE A 71 9.82 13.46 -3.49
CA ILE A 71 10.46 13.31 -4.81
C ILE A 71 10.62 14.67 -5.50
N SER A 72 9.59 15.52 -5.46
CA SER A 72 9.65 16.85 -6.12
C SER A 72 10.73 17.78 -5.56
N ILE A 73 11.12 17.60 -4.29
CA ILE A 73 12.21 18.37 -3.67
C ILE A 73 13.57 17.66 -3.74
N GLY A 74 13.67 16.54 -4.47
CA GLY A 74 14.93 15.80 -4.65
C GLY A 74 15.36 14.95 -3.45
N ALA A 75 14.46 14.63 -2.52
CA ALA A 75 14.80 13.87 -1.31
C ALA A 75 15.07 12.38 -1.56
N ARG A 76 14.70 11.86 -2.75
CA ARG A 76 14.91 10.47 -3.12
C ARG A 76 16.29 10.27 -3.73
N THR A 77 17.03 9.29 -3.18
CA THR A 77 18.33 8.85 -3.71
C THR A 77 18.17 7.71 -4.72
N ASP A 78 19.26 7.33 -5.38
CA ASP A 78 19.40 6.12 -6.20
C ASP A 78 18.93 4.85 -5.45
N LYS A 79 19.27 4.76 -4.17
CA LYS A 79 18.87 3.67 -3.26
C LYS A 79 17.45 3.81 -2.69
N GLY A 80 16.71 4.85 -3.08
CA GLY A 80 15.35 5.13 -2.60
C GLY A 80 15.28 6.17 -1.48
N PHE A 81 14.29 6.01 -0.58
CA PHE A 81 14.04 6.95 0.52
C PHE A 81 14.86 6.61 1.75
N LYS A 82 15.61 7.58 2.27
CA LYS A 82 16.30 7.44 3.56
C LYS A 82 15.29 7.37 4.71
N GLU A 83 15.71 6.73 5.80
CA GLU A 83 14.91 6.56 7.02
C GLU A 83 14.37 7.89 7.57
N VAL A 84 15.16 8.96 7.53
CA VAL A 84 14.73 10.30 7.99
C VAL A 84 13.46 10.78 7.29
N HIS A 85 13.29 10.48 6.00
CA HIS A 85 12.11 10.86 5.23
C HIS A 85 10.91 9.98 5.59
N LEU A 86 11.14 8.68 5.80
CA LEU A 86 10.10 7.75 6.23
C LEU A 86 9.57 8.11 7.63
N ASN A 87 10.47 8.49 8.54
CA ASN A 87 10.13 8.96 9.88
C ASN A 87 9.40 10.32 9.83
N GLN A 88 9.79 11.23 8.92
CA GLN A 88 9.08 12.49 8.70
C GLN A 88 7.63 12.25 8.23
N VAL A 89 7.43 11.35 7.27
CA VAL A 89 6.08 10.99 6.79
C VAL A 89 5.28 10.26 7.87
N ALA A 90 5.92 9.40 8.67
CA ALA A 90 5.27 8.75 9.80
C ALA A 90 4.76 9.77 10.83
N LYS A 91 5.57 10.77 11.20
CA LYS A 91 5.12 11.86 12.10
C LYS A 91 3.93 12.63 11.53
N ALA A 92 4.01 13.02 10.26
CA ALA A 92 2.90 13.71 9.60
C ALA A 92 1.62 12.84 9.52
N LEU A 93 1.76 11.52 9.38
CA LEU A 93 0.62 10.59 9.39
C LEU A 93 0.04 10.40 10.80
N GLN A 94 0.88 10.41 11.84
CA GLN A 94 0.42 10.38 13.23
C GLN A 94 -0.43 11.60 13.54
N GLU A 95 0.03 12.79 13.15
CA GLU A 95 -0.73 14.04 13.31
C GLU A 95 -2.05 14.02 12.52
N PHE A 96 -2.07 13.41 11.33
CA PHE A 96 -3.27 13.33 10.50
C PHE A 96 -4.30 12.31 11.01
N SER A 97 -3.86 11.19 11.57
CA SER A 97 -4.73 10.04 11.88
C SER A 97 -4.90 9.77 13.38
N SER A 98 -4.19 10.49 14.24
CA SER A 98 -4.10 10.27 15.70
C SER A 98 -3.66 8.87 16.12
N ASN A 99 -3.16 8.07 15.18
CA ASN A 99 -2.64 6.73 15.42
C ASN A 99 -1.13 6.77 15.59
N GLU A 100 -0.55 5.92 16.44
CA GLU A 100 0.91 5.78 16.53
C GLU A 100 1.47 5.08 15.28
N VAL A 101 2.41 5.74 14.58
CA VAL A 101 3.03 5.23 13.35
C VAL A 101 4.53 5.47 13.35
N ILE A 102 5.32 4.47 12.98
CA ILE A 102 6.77 4.60 12.81
C ILE A 102 7.20 4.48 11.34
N GLY A 103 8.39 4.97 11.01
CA GLY A 103 8.93 4.95 9.64
C GLY A 103 8.96 3.54 9.02
N THR A 104 9.22 2.51 9.82
CA THR A 104 9.19 1.10 9.38
C THR A 104 7.82 0.68 8.86
N GLN A 105 6.72 1.14 9.48
CA GLN A 105 5.36 0.84 9.00
C GLN A 105 5.07 1.54 7.67
N VAL A 106 5.51 2.79 7.50
CA VAL A 106 5.42 3.52 6.23
C VAL A 106 6.21 2.80 5.13
N TYR A 107 7.44 2.37 5.43
CA TYR A 107 8.26 1.60 4.50
C TYR A 107 7.57 0.30 4.04
N ASN A 108 7.08 -0.49 5.00
CA ASN A 108 6.37 -1.74 4.70
C ASN A 108 5.12 -1.49 3.86
N HIS A 109 4.39 -0.40 4.12
CA HIS A 109 3.25 0.00 3.31
C HIS A 109 3.67 0.36 1.88
N LEU A 110 4.75 1.11 1.70
CA LEU A 110 5.30 1.41 0.38
C LEU A 110 5.75 0.17 -0.38
N ARG A 111 6.27 -0.86 0.31
CA ARG A 111 6.58 -2.15 -0.32
C ARG A 111 5.33 -2.84 -0.86
N LYS A 112 4.20 -2.80 -0.13
CA LYS A 112 2.90 -3.30 -0.62
C LYS A 112 2.41 -2.52 -1.85
N TRP A 113 2.51 -1.19 -1.82
CA TRP A 113 2.16 -0.35 -2.96
C TRP A 113 3.06 -0.60 -4.18
N ARG A 114 4.36 -0.86 -3.97
CA ARG A 114 5.26 -1.26 -5.05
C ARG A 114 4.86 -2.59 -5.69
N GLN A 115 4.46 -3.57 -4.88
CA GLN A 115 3.93 -4.85 -5.38
C GLN A 115 2.66 -4.63 -6.22
N ARG A 116 1.74 -3.77 -5.75
CA ARG A 116 0.55 -3.37 -6.52
C ARG A 116 0.94 -2.74 -7.86
N TRP A 117 1.90 -1.81 -7.88
CA TRP A 117 2.41 -1.21 -9.11
C TRP A 117 2.99 -2.25 -10.08
N ILE A 118 3.78 -3.20 -9.60
CA ILE A 118 4.36 -4.27 -10.44
C ILE A 118 3.25 -5.10 -11.09
N ARG A 119 2.23 -5.51 -10.31
CA ARG A 119 1.08 -6.25 -10.86
C ARG A 119 0.34 -5.43 -11.91
N LEU A 120 0.05 -4.17 -11.61
CA LEU A 120 -0.60 -3.25 -12.53
C LEU A 120 0.18 -3.12 -13.85
N THR A 121 1.51 -2.97 -13.79
CA THR A 121 2.33 -2.87 -15.01
C THR A 121 2.24 -4.13 -15.87
N LYS A 122 2.18 -5.31 -15.26
CA LYS A 122 2.00 -6.58 -15.98
C LYS A 122 0.62 -6.70 -16.61
N LEU A 123 -0.43 -6.28 -15.89
CA LEU A 123 -1.80 -6.28 -16.40
C LEU A 123 -1.96 -5.36 -17.62
N ARG A 124 -1.26 -4.22 -17.64
CA ARG A 124 -1.23 -3.32 -18.81
C ARG A 124 -0.53 -3.92 -20.03
N GLU A 125 0.30 -4.94 -19.84
CA GLU A 125 1.06 -5.62 -20.89
C GLU A 125 0.35 -6.90 -21.38
N LEU A 126 -0.83 -7.24 -20.83
CA LEU A 126 -1.62 -8.38 -21.30
C LEU A 126 -2.14 -8.15 -22.72
N SER A 127 -2.11 -9.21 -23.53
CA SER A 127 -2.73 -9.20 -24.85
C SER A 127 -4.23 -8.93 -24.72
N GLY A 128 -4.75 -7.94 -25.44
CA GLY A 128 -6.16 -7.54 -25.37
C GLY A 128 -6.51 -6.60 -24.21
N ALA A 129 -5.55 -6.22 -23.36
CA ALA A 129 -5.78 -5.16 -22.38
C ALA A 129 -5.87 -3.79 -23.06
N GLN A 130 -6.92 -3.05 -22.73
CA GLN A 130 -7.08 -1.66 -23.13
C GLN A 130 -6.84 -0.75 -21.91
N TRP A 131 -6.23 0.40 -22.17
CA TRP A 131 -5.92 1.40 -21.14
C TRP A 131 -6.76 2.65 -21.35
N ASP A 132 -7.56 3.01 -20.35
CA ASP A 132 -8.31 4.26 -20.31
C ASP A 132 -7.52 5.29 -19.48
N GLU A 133 -6.98 6.30 -20.15
CA GLU A 133 -6.26 7.41 -19.51
C GLU A 133 -7.16 8.37 -18.72
N GLY A 134 -8.44 8.48 -19.08
CA GLY A 134 -9.39 9.38 -18.41
C GLY A 134 -9.79 8.87 -17.03
N THR A 135 -9.92 7.55 -16.87
CA THR A 135 -10.31 6.92 -15.61
C THR A 135 -9.18 6.14 -14.91
N TYR A 136 -7.99 6.06 -15.53
CA TYR A 136 -6.87 5.22 -15.09
C TYR A 136 -7.29 3.77 -14.87
N MET A 137 -7.95 3.19 -15.87
CA MET A 137 -8.55 1.86 -15.79
C MET A 137 -7.94 0.94 -16.85
N ILE A 138 -7.75 -0.33 -16.48
CA ILE A 138 -7.41 -1.40 -17.41
C ILE A 138 -8.70 -2.17 -17.69
N THR A 139 -9.11 -2.22 -18.96
CA THR A 139 -10.27 -3.01 -19.37
C THR A 139 -9.84 -4.22 -20.18
N LEU A 140 -10.57 -5.32 -20.01
CA LEU A 140 -10.42 -6.53 -20.80
C LEU A 140 -11.76 -6.84 -21.47
N GLU A 141 -11.71 -7.49 -22.62
CA GLU A 141 -12.91 -8.10 -23.22
C GLU A 141 -13.50 -9.13 -22.24
N GLU A 142 -14.83 -9.24 -22.22
CA GLU A 142 -15.57 -10.04 -21.23
C GLU A 142 -15.07 -11.50 -21.12
N GLU A 143 -14.77 -12.15 -22.25
CA GLU A 143 -14.25 -13.52 -22.27
C GLU A 143 -12.85 -13.62 -21.66
N HIS A 144 -11.96 -12.68 -22.01
CA HIS A 144 -10.61 -12.60 -21.44
C HIS A 144 -10.63 -12.24 -19.96
N TYR A 145 -11.50 -11.31 -19.55
CA TYR A 145 -11.67 -10.95 -18.14
C TYR A 145 -12.09 -12.15 -17.30
N LYS A 146 -13.14 -12.89 -17.72
CA LYS A 146 -13.62 -14.06 -16.97
C LYS A 146 -12.54 -15.14 -16.83
N GLY A 147 -11.81 -15.42 -17.91
CA GLY A 147 -10.69 -16.35 -17.89
C GLY A 147 -9.58 -15.92 -16.94
N HIS A 148 -9.14 -14.66 -17.04
CA HIS A 148 -8.06 -14.09 -16.22
C HIS A 148 -8.46 -14.00 -14.75
N ALA A 149 -9.63 -13.45 -14.44
CA ALA A 149 -10.10 -13.29 -13.06
C ALA A 149 -10.29 -14.65 -12.35
N LYS A 150 -10.63 -15.71 -13.07
CA LYS A 150 -10.70 -17.07 -12.52
C LYS A 150 -9.32 -17.63 -12.18
N ALA A 151 -8.32 -17.39 -13.03
CA ALA A 151 -6.94 -17.84 -12.79
C ALA A 151 -6.18 -16.96 -11.77
N HIS A 152 -6.52 -15.66 -11.74
CA HIS A 152 -5.87 -14.63 -10.94
C HIS A 152 -6.90 -13.75 -10.22
N PRO A 153 -7.63 -14.27 -9.21
CA PRO A 153 -8.66 -13.51 -8.49
C PRO A 153 -8.13 -12.23 -7.83
N LYS A 154 -6.84 -12.23 -7.46
CA LYS A 154 -6.15 -11.09 -6.85
C LYS A 154 -6.00 -9.89 -7.81
N ASP A 155 -6.20 -10.06 -9.12
CA ASP A 155 -6.06 -9.00 -10.12
C ASP A 155 -7.39 -8.34 -10.50
N ALA A 156 -8.52 -8.92 -10.10
CA ALA A 156 -9.86 -8.38 -10.38
C ALA A 156 -10.11 -7.01 -9.72
N ASP A 157 -9.31 -6.61 -8.73
CA ASP A 157 -9.37 -5.29 -8.11
C ASP A 157 -8.60 -4.20 -8.89
N LEU A 158 -7.88 -4.60 -9.94
CA LEU A 158 -7.10 -3.74 -10.83
C LEU A 158 -7.65 -3.70 -12.27
N LEU A 159 -8.74 -4.43 -12.52
CA LEU A 159 -9.40 -4.57 -13.82
C LEU A 159 -10.83 -4.01 -13.73
N ASP A 160 -11.28 -3.40 -14.82
CA ASP A 160 -12.64 -2.84 -15.00
C ASP A 160 -13.08 -1.86 -13.90
N LYS A 161 -12.10 -1.26 -13.20
CA LYS A 161 -12.30 -0.27 -12.14
C LYS A 161 -11.23 0.82 -12.22
N PRO A 162 -11.57 2.08 -11.90
CA PRO A 162 -10.59 3.15 -11.77
C PRO A 162 -9.50 2.79 -10.74
N ILE A 163 -8.24 2.93 -11.13
CA ILE A 163 -7.12 2.63 -10.24
C ILE A 163 -6.84 3.84 -9.34
N GLU A 164 -7.12 3.66 -8.06
CA GLU A 164 -6.80 4.66 -7.05
C GLU A 164 -5.30 4.91 -6.91
N ASN A 165 -4.95 6.18 -6.71
CA ASN A 165 -3.57 6.64 -6.52
C ASN A 165 -2.61 6.25 -7.67
N TYR A 166 -3.14 6.02 -8.88
CA TYR A 166 -2.33 5.63 -10.05
C TYR A 166 -1.17 6.60 -10.30
N GLN A 167 -1.47 7.90 -10.40
CA GLN A 167 -0.47 8.92 -10.69
C GLN A 167 0.64 8.94 -9.62
N GLN A 168 0.28 8.81 -8.35
CA GLN A 168 1.25 8.77 -7.25
C GLN A 168 2.11 7.51 -7.35
N MET A 169 1.52 6.34 -7.62
CA MET A 169 2.29 5.12 -7.85
C MET A 169 3.25 5.26 -9.04
N GLN A 170 2.82 5.89 -10.13
CA GLN A 170 3.66 6.13 -11.29
C GLN A 170 4.87 7.00 -10.94
N ILE A 171 4.65 8.13 -10.26
CA ILE A 171 5.73 9.02 -9.81
C ILE A 171 6.71 8.29 -8.88
N ILE A 172 6.20 7.50 -7.93
CA ILE A 172 7.04 6.86 -6.91
C ILE A 172 7.75 5.62 -7.46
N PHE A 173 7.12 4.80 -8.30
CA PHE A 173 7.63 3.47 -8.63
C PHE A 173 8.06 3.29 -10.08
N ALA A 174 7.52 4.06 -11.04
CA ALA A 174 7.93 3.95 -12.44
C ALA A 174 9.39 4.40 -12.65
N MET A 175 9.82 5.44 -11.93
CA MET A 175 11.17 6.01 -12.04
C MET A 175 12.29 5.12 -11.47
N GLY A 176 11.95 4.00 -10.81
CA GLY A 176 12.93 3.07 -10.23
C GLY A 176 13.49 2.02 -11.20
N ARG A 177 13.20 2.09 -12.51
CA ARG A 177 13.65 1.13 -13.54
C ARG A 177 14.77 1.66 -14.46
N GLN A 178 15.28 2.87 -14.27
CA GLN A 178 16.32 3.45 -15.11
C GLN A 178 17.66 3.54 -14.37
N GLN A 179 18.29 2.40 -14.09
CA GLN A 179 19.74 2.31 -13.93
C GLN A 179 20.24 0.87 -14.07
N GLN A 180 20.02 0.25 -15.24
CA GLN A 180 20.90 -0.79 -15.77
C GLN A 180 20.96 -0.64 -17.29
N VAL A 181 21.55 0.46 -17.74
CA VAL A 181 22.24 0.49 -19.03
C VAL A 181 23.71 0.59 -18.69
N PHE A 182 24.34 -0.59 -18.59
CA PHE A 182 25.79 -0.71 -18.70
C PHE A 182 26.18 -0.03 -20.02
N HIS A 183 26.78 1.15 -19.94
CA HIS A 183 27.58 1.65 -21.05
C HIS A 183 28.83 0.79 -21.06
N GLY A 184 28.82 -0.25 -21.90
CA GLY A 184 30.02 -0.94 -22.30
C GLY A 184 30.86 0.00 -23.15
N VAL A 185 32.08 0.25 -22.70
CA VAL A 185 33.23 0.56 -23.55
C VAL A 185 34.30 -0.45 -23.20
#